data_AF-A0A2V9ZHL6-F1
#
_entry.id   AF-A0A2V9ZHL6-F1
#
_cell.length_a   1.000
_cell.length_b   1.000
_cell.length_c   1.000
_cell.angle_alpha   90.00
_cell.angle_beta   90.00
_cell.angle_gamma   90.00
#
_symmetry.space_group_name_H-M   'P 1'
#
loop_
_entity.id
_entity.type
_entity.pdbx_description
1 polymer ?
#
loop_
_entity_poly.entity_id
_entity_poly.type
_entity_poly.pdbx_seq_one_letter_code
_entity_poly.pdbx_strand_id
1 'polypeptide(L)' 'MKIETLTVHAGHSLTPNENEPIVPSITLSTIFERGEDGSYKHGHVYTR' A
#
# COMPACT_ATOMS: atom_id res chain seq x y z
N MET A 1 5.70 -21.33 6.85
CA MET A 1 5.24 -21.32 5.44
C MET A 1 6.42 -21.72 4.56
N LYS A 2 6.18 -22.41 3.43
CA LYS A 2 7.27 -22.74 2.49
C LYS A 2 7.69 -21.49 1.71
N ILE A 3 8.87 -21.50 1.10
CA ILE A 3 9.39 -20.32 0.38
C ILE A 3 8.47 -19.90 -0.77
N GLU A 4 7.87 -20.86 -1.46
CA GLU A 4 6.92 -20.61 -2.56
C GLU A 4 5.70 -19.85 -2.05
N THR A 5 5.20 -20.23 -0.87
CA THR A 5 4.05 -19.56 -0.24
C THR A 5 4.41 -18.14 0.20
N LEU A 6 5.62 -17.92 0.69
CA LEU A 6 6.08 -16.58 1.05
C LEU A 6 6.23 -15.71 -0.20
N THR A 7 6.81 -16.21 -1.29
CA THR A 7 6.97 -15.45 -2.53
C THR A 7 5.63 -15.02 -3.12
N VAL A 8 4.59 -15.85 -3.02
CA VAL A 8 3.26 -15.53 -3.55
C VAL A 8 2.50 -14.52 -2.69
N HIS A 9 2.63 -14.57 -1.37
CA HIS A 9 1.77 -13.81 -0.45
C HIS A 9 2.48 -12.69 0.34
N ALA A 10 3.81 -12.62 0.32
CA ALA A 10 4.54 -11.57 1.02
C ALA A 10 4.28 -10.19 0.39
N GLY A 11 4.27 -9.15 1.22
CA GLY A 11 4.13 -7.77 0.77
C GLY A 11 2.69 -7.32 0.50
N HIS A 12 1.70 -8.23 0.57
CA HIS A 12 0.28 -7.89 0.53
C HIS A 12 -0.40 -8.31 1.82
N SER A 13 -0.89 -7.34 2.59
CA SER A 13 -1.70 -7.60 3.77
C SER A 13 -3.16 -7.66 3.36
N LEU A 14 -3.85 -8.73 3.75
CA LEU A 14 -5.30 -8.80 3.61
C LEU A 14 -5.94 -7.74 4.51
N THR A 15 -6.64 -6.76 3.95
CA THR A 15 -7.58 -5.96 4.72
C THR A 15 -8.93 -6.69 4.77
N PRO A 16 -9.76 -6.46 5.81
CA PRO A 16 -11.05 -7.12 5.94
C PRO A 16 -12.13 -6.62 4.96
N ASN A 17 -11.76 -5.88 3.91
CA ASN A 17 -12.71 -5.33 2.94
C ASN A 17 -12.87 -6.28 1.75
N GLU A 18 -14.11 -6.71 1.48
CA GLU A 18 -14.45 -7.63 0.38
C GLU A 18 -14.14 -7.06 -1.02
N ASN A 19 -13.99 -5.73 -1.14
CA ASN A 19 -13.67 -5.06 -2.41
C ASN A 19 -12.18 -4.74 -2.59
N GLU A 20 -11.30 -5.30 -1.75
CA GLU A 20 -9.87 -5.02 -1.88
C GLU A 20 -9.27 -5.73 -3.11
N PRO A 21 -8.42 -5.04 -3.90
CA PRO A 21 -7.69 -5.67 -4.98
C PRO A 21 -6.78 -6.79 -4.49
N ILE A 22 -6.87 -7.95 -5.14
CA ILE A 22 -6.00 -9.13 -4.87
C ILE A 22 -4.53 -8.83 -5.25
N VAL A 23 -4.31 -7.86 -6.15
CA VAL A 23 -2.99 -7.45 -6.64
C VAL A 23 -2.74 -6.01 -6.18
N PRO A 24 -1.53 -5.68 -5.67
CA PRO A 24 -1.21 -4.31 -5.27
C PRO A 24 -1.36 -3.33 -6.45
N SER A 25 -1.92 -2.16 -6.17
CA SER A 25 -2.10 -1.10 -7.17
C SER A 25 -0.75 -0.48 -7.55
N ILE A 26 -0.62 -0.08 -8.82
CA ILE A 26 0.54 0.67 -9.29
C ILE A 26 0.30 2.17 -9.04
N THR A 27 0.97 2.72 -8.02
CA THR A 27 0.88 4.15 -7.70
C THR A 27 1.85 4.97 -8.54
N LEU A 28 1.32 5.70 -9.53
CA LEU A 28 2.10 6.56 -10.43
C LEU A 28 2.15 8.03 -10.00
N SER A 29 1.69 8.33 -8.79
CA SER A 29 1.78 9.67 -8.21
C SER A 29 3.20 9.97 -7.75
N THR A 30 3.61 11.23 -7.85
CA THR A 30 4.91 11.72 -7.35
C THR A 30 4.80 12.39 -5.99
N ILE A 31 3.62 12.91 -5.65
CA ILE A 31 3.30 13.62 -4.40
C ILE A 31 1.94 13.15 -3.87
N PHE A 32 1.77 13.26 -2.55
CA PHE A 32 0.58 12.82 -1.83
C PHE A 32 -0.06 13.97 -1.04
N GLU A 33 -1.37 13.86 -0.81
CA GLU A 33 -2.15 14.84 -0.06
C GLU A 33 -1.64 15.00 1.38
N ARG A 34 -1.56 16.26 1.83
CA ARG A 34 -1.30 16.60 3.23
C ARG A 34 -2.60 16.81 3.98
N GLY A 35 -2.61 16.44 5.25
CA GLY A 35 -3.66 16.86 6.18
C GLY A 35 -3.72 18.37 6.35
N GLU A 36 -4.83 18.86 6.88
CA GLU A 36 -5.03 20.29 7.19
C GLU A 36 -3.98 20.80 8.19
N ASP A 37 -3.47 19.93 9.04
CA ASP A 37 -2.38 20.16 9.99
C ASP A 37 -0.98 20.08 9.35
N GLY A 38 -0.90 19.81 8.04
CA GLY A 38 0.33 19.60 7.30
C GLY A 38 0.94 18.20 7.44
N SER A 39 0.29 17.28 8.16
CA SER A 39 0.76 15.90 8.35
C SER A 39 0.54 15.03 7.11
N TYR A 40 1.23 13.89 7.02
CA TYR A 40 1.04 12.90 5.95
C TYR A 40 0.16 11.75 6.42
N LYS A 41 -1.16 11.92 6.26
CA LYS A 41 -2.21 11.00 6.76
C LYS A 41 -2.02 9.54 6.35
N HIS A 42 -1.44 9.31 5.17
CA HIS A 42 -1.25 7.98 4.59
C HIS A 42 0.19 7.47 4.67
N GLY A 43 1.07 8.16 5.42
CA GLY A 43 2.47 7.77 5.59
C GLY A 43 3.39 7.99 4.37
N HIS A 44 2.85 8.54 3.27
CA HIS A 44 3.62 8.84 2.07
C HIS A 44 3.84 10.34 1.91
N VAL A 45 5.09 10.74 1.71
CA VAL A 45 5.51 12.14 1.54
C VAL A 45 5.75 12.45 0.06
N TYR A 46 6.61 11.62 -0.54
CA TYR A 46 7.13 11.73 -1.89
C TYR A 46 7.58 10.35 -2.33
N THR A 47 7.59 10.07 -3.63
CA THR A 47 7.79 8.70 -4.16
C THR A 47 9.24 8.21 -4.11
N ARG A 48 10.22 9.11 -4.01
CA ARG A 48 11.66 8.79 -3.87
C ARG A 48 12.04 8.62 -2.41
#